data_AF-E6TUJ4-F1
#
_entry.id   AF-E6TUJ4-F1
#
_cell.length_a   1.000
_cell.length_b   1.000
_cell.length_c   1.000
_cell.angle_alpha   90.00
_cell.angle_beta   90.00
_cell.angle_gamma   90.00
#
_symmetry.space_group_name_H-M   'P 1'
#
loop_
_entity.id
_entity.type
_entity.pdbx_description
1 polymer ?
#
loop_
_entity_poly.entity_id
_entity_poly.type
_entity_poly.pdbx_seq_one_letter_code
_entity_poly.pdbx_strand_id
1 'polypeptide(L)'
;MKVRLPQVSHSCIYALCILLSFILLSNSTYAVQSQEESNILEVATKVHFPIAIPVDLPEHWGLEVNTLPFYDQSRVDELKLLYHDERSGGLIVAIDQKPYVGIDVSEVFAYKRVSINGNIGFFQTTKEKMRDGGDTSTRKLTWVEDNTKIQMTSAVLTEEQMLKLARKTILYDG
;
A
#
# COMPACT_ATOMS: atom_id res chain seq x y z
N MET A 1 -27.33 -38.02 48.07
CA MET A 1 -26.50 -38.13 46.86
C MET A 1 -25.75 -36.82 46.69
N LYS A 2 -24.45 -36.75 47.05
CA LYS A 2 -23.63 -35.52 46.99
C LYS A 2 -22.89 -35.50 45.64
N VAL A 3 -23.28 -34.60 44.74
CA VAL A 3 -22.58 -34.37 43.47
C VAL A 3 -21.35 -33.52 43.75
N ARG A 4 -20.15 -34.04 43.50
CA ARG A 4 -18.91 -33.24 43.50
C ARG A 4 -18.75 -32.59 42.14
N LEU A 5 -18.65 -31.27 42.11
CA LEU A 5 -18.27 -30.54 40.90
C LEU A 5 -16.75 -30.68 40.67
N PRO A 6 -16.31 -30.81 39.41
CA PRO A 6 -14.90 -30.98 39.09
C PRO A 6 -14.12 -29.70 39.41
N GLN A 7 -12.97 -29.87 40.07
CA GLN A 7 -12.07 -28.79 40.44
C GLN A 7 -11.27 -28.38 39.19
N VAL A 8 -11.60 -27.22 38.61
CA VAL A 8 -10.90 -26.67 37.45
C VAL A 8 -9.52 -26.17 37.90
N SER A 9 -8.45 -26.72 37.31
CA SER A 9 -7.08 -26.32 37.64
C SER A 9 -6.79 -24.91 37.12
N HIS A 10 -6.04 -24.11 37.89
CA HIS A 10 -5.70 -22.73 37.51
C HIS A 10 -4.94 -22.68 36.16
N SER A 11 -4.21 -23.74 35.81
CA SER A 11 -3.53 -23.88 34.53
C SER A 11 -4.47 -23.87 33.32
N CYS A 12 -5.70 -24.41 33.44
CA CYS A 12 -6.68 -24.37 32.35
C CYS A 12 -7.22 -22.95 32.10
N ILE A 13 -7.30 -22.12 33.14
CA ILE A 13 -7.80 -20.74 33.03
C ILE A 13 -6.78 -19.88 32.28
N TYR A 14 -5.48 -19.99 32.59
CA TYR A 14 -4.43 -19.25 31.89
C TYR A 14 -4.33 -19.64 30.41
N ALA A 15 -4.42 -20.94 30.08
CA ALA A 15 -4.42 -21.38 28.70
C ALA A 15 -5.61 -20.83 27.91
N LEU A 16 -6.81 -20.80 28.52
CA LEU A 16 -8.01 -20.22 27.91
C LEU A 16 -7.87 -18.71 27.67
N CYS A 17 -7.31 -17.97 28.63
CA CYS A 17 -7.07 -16.53 28.49
C CYS A 17 -6.08 -16.19 27.37
N ILE A 18 -5.00 -16.97 27.22
CA ILE A 18 -4.03 -16.80 26.12
C ILE A 18 -4.68 -17.12 24.76
N LEU A 19 -5.54 -18.15 24.70
CA LEU A 19 -6.25 -18.50 23.47
C LEU A 19 -7.26 -17.41 23.08
N LEU A 20 -7.99 -16.87 24.05
CA LEU A 20 -8.93 -15.77 23.86
C LEU A 20 -8.23 -14.48 23.41
N SER A 21 -7.07 -14.13 23.98
CA SER A 21 -6.32 -12.96 23.53
C SER A 21 -5.79 -13.11 22.11
N PHE A 22 -5.36 -14.31 21.72
CA PHE A 22 -4.96 -14.61 20.33
C PHE A 22 -6.12 -14.45 19.34
N ILE A 23 -7.32 -14.93 19.69
CA ILE A 23 -8.52 -14.80 18.84
C ILE A 23 -8.91 -13.32 18.70
N LEU A 24 -8.87 -12.55 19.79
CA LEU A 24 -9.20 -11.12 19.77
C LEU A 24 -8.23 -10.28 18.94
N LEU A 25 -6.91 -10.54 19.05
CA LEU A 25 -5.88 -9.87 18.23
C LEU A 25 -6.01 -10.20 16.74
N SER A 26 -6.36 -11.43 16.41
CA SER A 26 -6.55 -11.85 15.01
C SER A 26 -7.71 -11.10 14.37
N ASN A 27 -8.85 -10.98 15.07
CA ASN A 27 -10.06 -10.37 14.53
C ASN A 27 -9.91 -8.86 14.22
N SER A 28 -9.09 -8.12 14.98
CA SER A 28 -8.87 -6.69 14.70
C SER A 28 -8.08 -6.46 13.42
N THR A 29 -7.07 -7.28 13.14
CA THR A 29 -6.24 -7.15 11.93
C THR A 29 -7.04 -7.45 10.66
N TYR A 30 -7.88 -8.48 10.67
CA TYR A 30 -8.76 -8.80 9.53
C TYR A 30 -9.79 -7.71 9.24
N ALA A 31 -10.33 -7.06 10.28
CA ALA A 31 -11.35 -6.03 10.09
C ALA A 31 -10.80 -4.78 9.37
N VAL A 32 -9.59 -4.33 9.72
CA VAL A 32 -8.94 -3.16 9.09
C VAL A 32 -8.61 -3.44 7.62
N GLN A 33 -8.00 -4.59 7.33
CA GLN A 33 -7.68 -4.99 5.96
C GLN A 33 -8.93 -5.12 5.07
N SER A 34 -10.04 -5.65 5.62
CA SER A 34 -11.30 -5.79 4.86
C SER A 34 -11.97 -4.46 4.50
N GLN A 35 -11.78 -3.40 5.31
CA GLN A 35 -12.37 -2.09 5.05
C GLN A 35 -11.58 -1.33 3.97
N GLU A 36 -10.26 -1.49 3.95
CA GLU A 36 -9.39 -0.91 2.92
C GLU A 36 -9.60 -1.55 1.56
N GLU A 37 -9.75 -2.88 1.53
CA GLU A 37 -10.12 -3.63 0.32
C GLU A 37 -11.50 -3.19 -0.21
N SER A 38 -12.48 -2.94 0.66
CA SER A 38 -13.81 -2.45 0.25
C SER A 38 -13.77 -1.09 -0.45
N ASN A 39 -12.91 -0.16 0.00
CA ASN A 39 -12.78 1.16 -0.60
C ASN A 39 -12.11 1.09 -1.98
N ILE A 40 -11.08 0.23 -2.13
CA ILE A 40 -10.46 0.01 -3.44
C ILE A 40 -11.45 -0.64 -4.40
N LEU A 41 -12.22 -1.63 -3.95
CA LEU A 41 -13.24 -2.29 -4.78
C LEU A 41 -14.31 -1.32 -5.26
N GLU A 42 -14.77 -0.39 -4.41
CA GLU A 42 -15.72 0.64 -4.84
C GLU A 42 -15.12 1.51 -5.95
N VAL A 43 -13.86 1.93 -5.81
CA VAL A 43 -13.17 2.76 -6.81
C VAL A 43 -12.84 1.96 -8.07
N ALA A 44 -12.56 0.66 -7.96
CA ALA A 44 -12.29 -0.24 -9.07
C ALA A 44 -13.44 -0.23 -10.08
N THR A 45 -14.69 -0.13 -9.62
CA THR A 45 -15.87 -0.06 -10.51
C THR A 45 -15.97 1.24 -11.33
N LYS A 46 -15.17 2.27 -10.99
CA LYS A 46 -15.22 3.63 -11.58
C LYS A 46 -13.98 3.97 -12.39
N VAL A 47 -12.94 3.14 -12.35
CA VAL A 47 -11.73 3.26 -13.19
C VAL A 47 -11.88 2.40 -14.44
N HIS A 48 -11.22 2.81 -15.53
CA HIS A 48 -11.20 2.06 -16.78
C HIS A 48 -9.78 1.59 -17.15
N PHE A 49 -8.98 1.29 -16.13
CA PHE A 49 -7.63 0.78 -16.27
C PHE A 49 -7.32 -0.17 -15.08
N PRO A 50 -6.44 -1.18 -15.27
CA PRO A 50 -6.05 -2.08 -14.19
C PRO A 50 -5.41 -1.33 -13.02
N ILE A 51 -5.79 -1.68 -11.79
CA ILE A 51 -5.20 -1.09 -10.57
C ILE A 51 -4.12 -2.03 -10.03
N ALA A 52 -2.89 -1.55 -9.92
CA ALA A 52 -1.82 -2.22 -9.20
C ALA A 52 -1.91 -1.96 -7.69
N ILE A 53 -2.09 -3.03 -6.91
CA ILE A 53 -2.19 -2.96 -5.46
C ILE A 53 -1.03 -3.77 -4.88
N PRO A 54 -0.14 -3.17 -4.06
CA PRO A 54 0.87 -3.93 -3.34
C PRO A 54 0.25 -4.89 -2.33
N VAL A 55 0.77 -6.12 -2.29
CA VAL A 55 0.41 -7.12 -1.28
C VAL A 55 1.54 -7.31 -0.26
N ASP A 56 1.24 -8.02 0.83
CA ASP A 56 2.15 -8.27 1.96
C ASP A 56 2.66 -6.98 2.63
N LEU A 57 1.76 -6.02 2.83
CA LEU A 57 2.07 -4.78 3.55
C LEU A 57 2.25 -5.02 5.05
N PRO A 58 3.11 -4.24 5.74
CA PRO A 58 3.19 -4.29 7.19
C PRO A 58 1.85 -3.91 7.85
N GLU A 59 1.46 -4.62 8.91
CA GLU A 59 0.16 -4.45 9.60
C GLU A 59 -0.16 -3.04 10.13
N HIS A 60 0.83 -2.17 10.24
CA HIS A 60 0.67 -0.80 10.76
C HIS A 60 0.57 0.25 9.64
N TRP A 61 0.40 -0.19 8.40
CA TRP A 61 0.21 0.69 7.27
C TRP A 61 -1.28 0.87 7.03
N GLY A 62 -1.77 2.09 7.16
CA GLY A 62 -3.13 2.47 6.79
C GLY A 62 -3.17 2.99 5.36
N LEU A 63 -4.28 2.76 4.66
CA LEU A 63 -4.53 3.19 3.29
C LEU A 63 -5.54 4.34 3.21
N GLU A 64 -5.17 5.42 2.53
CA GLU A 64 -6.07 6.44 2.02
C GLU A 64 -6.14 6.35 0.49
N VAL A 65 -7.36 6.34 -0.06
CA VAL A 65 -7.60 6.26 -1.50
C VAL A 65 -8.13 7.59 -2.00
N ASN A 66 -7.41 8.20 -2.95
CA ASN A 66 -7.78 9.47 -3.57
C ASN A 66 -7.99 9.30 -5.08
N THR A 67 -9.05 9.89 -5.62
CA THR A 67 -9.40 9.81 -7.04
C THR A 67 -9.41 11.19 -7.70
N LEU A 68 -9.04 11.23 -8.97
CA LEU A 68 -9.08 12.43 -9.79
C LEU A 68 -9.86 12.16 -11.09
N PRO A 69 -10.72 13.11 -11.53
CA PRO A 69 -11.10 14.35 -10.83
C PRO A 69 -11.97 14.08 -9.59
N PHE A 70 -11.74 14.82 -8.49
CA PHE A 70 -12.46 14.62 -7.22
C PHE A 70 -13.99 14.83 -7.32
N TYR A 71 -14.46 15.61 -8.30
CA TYR A 71 -15.85 16.07 -8.40
C TYR A 71 -16.72 15.26 -9.36
N ASP A 72 -16.12 14.50 -10.27
CA ASP A 72 -16.85 13.64 -11.21
C ASP A 72 -16.63 12.18 -10.83
N GLN A 73 -17.62 11.61 -10.15
CA GLN A 73 -17.57 10.23 -9.69
C GLN A 73 -17.95 9.22 -10.78
N SER A 74 -18.30 9.68 -11.99
CA SER A 74 -18.69 8.78 -13.09
C SER A 74 -17.47 8.16 -13.79
N ARG A 75 -16.30 8.79 -13.69
CA ARG A 75 -15.07 8.32 -14.29
C ARG A 75 -13.85 8.81 -13.50
N VAL A 76 -13.00 7.87 -13.11
CA VAL A 76 -11.72 8.15 -12.45
C VAL A 76 -10.59 8.01 -13.47
N ASP A 77 -9.88 9.10 -13.73
CA ASP A 77 -8.74 9.16 -14.66
C ASP A 77 -7.41 8.93 -13.95
N GLU A 78 -7.35 9.21 -12.66
CA GLU A 78 -6.16 8.96 -11.83
C GLU A 78 -6.58 8.50 -10.43
N LEU A 79 -5.89 7.47 -9.96
CA LEU A 79 -6.07 6.86 -8.66
C LEU A 79 -4.77 7.01 -7.87
N LYS A 80 -4.87 7.41 -6.60
CA LYS A 80 -3.74 7.52 -5.69
C LYS A 80 -4.00 6.65 -4.47
N LEU A 81 -3.08 5.74 -4.21
CA LEU A 81 -3.05 4.96 -2.97
C LEU A 81 -1.98 5.59 -2.07
N LEU A 82 -2.40 6.17 -0.95
CA LEU A 82 -1.52 6.80 0.02
C LEU A 82 -1.41 5.88 1.23
N TYR A 83 -0.23 5.33 1.46
CA TYR A 83 0.03 4.46 2.61
C TYR A 83 0.74 5.24 3.71
N HIS A 84 0.15 5.23 4.90
CA HIS A 84 0.62 5.95 6.07
C HIS A 84 0.99 4.99 7.19
N ASP A 85 1.98 5.35 8.01
CA ASP A 85 2.24 4.63 9.25
C ASP A 85 1.18 5.04 10.28
N GLU A 86 0.26 4.15 10.63
CA GLU A 86 -0.83 4.44 11.58
C GLU A 86 -0.32 4.89 12.96
N ARG A 87 0.92 4.54 13.32
CA ARG A 87 1.52 4.91 14.60
C ARG A 87 1.96 6.36 14.64
N SER A 88 2.43 6.89 13.50
CA SER A 88 2.98 8.24 13.40
C SER A 88 2.11 9.20 12.57
N GLY A 89 1.16 8.67 11.79
CA GLY A 89 0.39 9.38 10.77
C GLY A 89 1.20 9.78 9.52
N GLY A 90 2.50 9.46 9.47
CA GLY A 90 3.39 9.88 8.40
C GLY A 90 3.16 9.11 7.10
N LEU A 91 3.13 9.82 5.96
CA LEU A 91 3.08 9.20 4.64
C LEU A 91 4.36 8.38 4.41
N ILE A 92 4.20 7.09 4.17
CA ILE A 92 5.29 6.18 3.86
C ILE A 92 5.53 6.17 2.35
N VAL A 93 4.47 5.96 1.59
CA VAL A 93 4.54 5.85 0.13
C VAL A 93 3.22 6.24 -0.52
N ALA A 94 3.32 7.02 -1.59
CA ALA A 94 2.20 7.32 -2.48
C ALA A 94 2.37 6.50 -3.77
N ILE A 95 1.28 5.90 -4.27
CA ILE A 95 1.23 5.17 -5.53
C ILE A 95 0.17 5.83 -6.42
N ASP A 96 0.63 6.65 -7.35
CA ASP A 96 -0.22 7.26 -8.37
C ASP A 96 -0.36 6.32 -9.57
N GLN A 97 -1.58 6.19 -10.09
CA GLN A 97 -1.92 5.28 -11.18
C GLN A 97 -2.88 5.94 -12.15
N LYS A 98 -2.63 5.76 -13.45
CA LYS A 98 -3.47 6.31 -14.51
C LYS A 98 -3.29 5.55 -15.82
N PRO A 99 -4.21 5.68 -16.79
CA PRO A 99 -4.03 5.12 -18.12
C PRO A 99 -2.71 5.57 -18.73
N TYR A 100 -2.00 4.62 -19.31
CA TYR A 100 -0.77 4.88 -20.04
C TYR A 100 -1.08 5.43 -21.43
N VAL A 101 -0.61 6.64 -21.71
CA VAL A 101 -0.82 7.34 -23.00
C VAL A 101 0.46 7.47 -23.84
N GLY A 102 1.49 6.67 -23.52
CA GLY A 102 2.81 6.72 -24.18
C GLY A 102 3.95 7.17 -23.25
N ILE A 103 5.19 6.97 -23.71
CA ILE A 103 6.40 7.31 -22.94
C ILE A 103 6.61 8.83 -22.99
N ASP A 104 6.68 9.47 -21.83
CA ASP A 104 7.27 10.80 -21.72
C ASP A 104 8.79 10.66 -21.90
N VAL A 105 9.30 11.13 -23.04
CA VAL A 105 10.69 10.99 -23.46
C VAL A 105 11.66 11.61 -22.44
N SER A 106 11.19 12.58 -21.63
CA SER A 106 11.99 13.20 -20.56
C SER A 106 12.31 12.24 -19.41
N GLU A 107 11.48 11.21 -19.18
CA GLU A 107 11.69 10.20 -18.13
C GLU A 107 12.76 9.15 -18.54
N VAL A 108 13.12 9.07 -19.82
CA VAL A 108 13.94 7.95 -20.35
C VAL A 108 15.44 8.14 -20.13
N PHE A 109 15.93 9.38 -20.08
CA PHE A 109 17.36 9.68 -20.16
C PHE A 109 18.02 10.03 -18.83
N ALA A 110 17.26 10.46 -17.82
CA ALA A 110 17.82 10.92 -16.53
C ALA A 110 17.72 9.88 -15.40
N TYR A 111 17.06 8.75 -15.63
CA TYR A 111 16.67 7.81 -14.57
C TYR A 111 17.43 6.48 -14.65
N LYS A 112 17.66 5.87 -13.48
CA LYS A 112 18.23 4.52 -13.36
C LYS A 112 17.18 3.52 -13.85
N ARG A 113 17.53 2.68 -14.83
CA ARG A 113 16.64 1.60 -15.30
C ARG A 113 16.67 0.44 -14.32
N VAL A 114 15.50 -0.13 -14.05
CA VAL A 114 15.29 -1.27 -13.14
C VAL A 114 14.29 -2.24 -13.76
N SER A 115 14.25 -3.49 -13.27
CA SER A 115 13.27 -4.49 -13.70
C SER A 115 12.26 -4.76 -12.58
N ILE A 116 10.98 -4.72 -12.95
CA ILE A 116 9.81 -4.99 -12.10
C ILE A 116 8.93 -5.98 -12.86
N ASN A 117 8.82 -7.22 -12.39
CA ASN A 117 7.98 -8.26 -13.00
C ASN A 117 8.18 -8.44 -14.52
N GLY A 118 9.42 -8.23 -15.02
CA GLY A 118 9.74 -8.28 -16.45
C GLY A 118 9.53 -6.97 -17.21
N ASN A 119 8.83 -5.99 -16.62
CA ASN A 119 8.67 -4.64 -17.16
C ASN A 119 9.90 -3.76 -16.85
N ILE A 120 10.14 -2.78 -17.73
CA ILE A 120 11.17 -1.75 -17.53
C ILE A 120 10.58 -0.67 -16.63
N GLY A 121 11.23 -0.45 -15.49
CA GLY A 121 10.98 0.67 -14.60
C GLY A 121 12.11 1.68 -14.61
N PHE A 122 11.81 2.87 -14.11
CA PHE A 122 12.73 3.99 -13.98
C PHE A 122 12.73 4.51 -12.56
N PHE A 123 13.91 4.55 -11.95
CA PHE A 123 14.13 5.00 -10.58
C PHE A 123 14.91 6.32 -10.55
N GLN A 124 14.45 7.26 -9.73
CA GLN A 124 15.07 8.55 -9.51
C GLN A 124 15.15 8.87 -8.01
N THR A 125 16.21 9.54 -7.60
CA THR A 125 16.29 10.21 -6.29
C THR A 125 16.51 11.70 -6.50
N THR A 126 15.64 12.51 -5.93
CA THR A 126 15.77 13.97 -5.87
C THR A 126 16.22 14.37 -4.48
N LYS A 127 17.26 15.18 -4.37
CA LYS A 127 17.72 15.76 -3.11
C LYS A 127 17.35 17.23 -3.09
N GLU A 128 16.70 17.67 -2.02
CA GLU A 128 16.35 19.07 -1.81
C GLU A 128 16.94 19.56 -0.50
N LYS A 129 17.50 20.77 -0.54
CA LYS A 129 17.93 21.47 0.67
C LYS A 129 16.74 22.20 1.27
N MET A 130 16.42 21.87 2.50
CA MET A 130 15.43 22.59 3.28
C MET A 130 15.99 23.93 3.75
N ARG A 131 15.08 24.87 4.02
CA ARG A 131 15.40 26.24 4.44
C ARG A 131 16.12 26.30 5.80
N ASP A 132 15.91 25.31 6.65
CA ASP A 132 16.57 25.14 7.96
C ASP A 132 17.96 24.49 7.88
N GLY A 133 18.42 24.15 6.67
CA GLY A 133 19.71 23.48 6.44
C GLY A 133 19.65 21.96 6.49
N GLY A 134 18.47 21.36 6.67
CA GLY A 134 18.27 19.93 6.50
C GLY A 134 18.34 19.50 5.04
N ASP A 135 18.73 18.25 4.79
CA ASP A 135 18.62 17.63 3.46
C ASP A 135 17.43 16.66 3.47
N THR A 136 16.54 16.77 2.50
CA THR A 136 15.52 15.76 2.24
C THR A 136 15.82 15.03 0.93
N SER A 137 15.44 13.76 0.88
CA SER A 137 15.54 12.96 -0.33
C SER A 137 14.19 12.33 -0.65
N THR A 138 13.66 12.62 -1.83
CA THR A 138 12.46 11.97 -2.36
C THR A 138 12.88 10.98 -3.44
N ARG A 139 12.35 9.77 -3.37
CA ARG A 139 12.58 8.71 -4.36
C ARG A 139 11.31 8.50 -5.16
N LYS A 140 11.49 8.28 -6.46
CA LYS A 140 10.43 8.06 -7.43
C LYS A 140 10.74 6.80 -8.22
N LEU A 141 9.78 5.89 -8.31
CA LEU A 141 9.83 4.70 -9.15
C LEU A 141 8.65 4.73 -10.10
N THR A 142 8.90 4.65 -11.41
CA THR A 142 7.85 4.70 -12.43
C THR A 142 7.97 3.50 -13.35
N TRP A 143 6.86 2.81 -13.61
CA TRP A 143 6.79 1.75 -14.61
C TRP A 143 5.41 1.70 -15.25
N VAL A 144 5.27 0.85 -16.26
CA VAL A 144 4.00 0.56 -16.91
C VAL A 144 3.73 -0.93 -16.75
N GLU A 145 2.51 -1.25 -16.34
CA GLU A 145 2.02 -2.61 -16.20
C GLU A 145 0.59 -2.65 -16.72
N ASP A 146 0.33 -3.53 -17.69
CA ASP A 146 -0.95 -3.67 -18.40
C ASP A 146 -1.67 -2.35 -18.77
N ASN A 147 -0.97 -1.47 -19.50
CA ASN A 147 -1.46 -0.14 -19.89
C ASN A 147 -1.80 0.82 -18.73
N THR A 148 -1.36 0.53 -17.52
CA THR A 148 -1.40 1.47 -16.39
C THR A 148 -0.01 2.03 -16.13
N LYS A 149 0.13 3.35 -16.15
CA LYS A 149 1.32 4.04 -15.66
C LYS A 149 1.24 4.10 -14.15
N ILE A 150 2.22 3.52 -13.48
CA ILE A 150 2.32 3.47 -12.02
C ILE A 150 3.52 4.30 -11.59
N GLN A 151 3.31 5.18 -10.61
CA GLN A 151 4.36 5.98 -10.01
C GLN A 151 4.32 5.84 -8.49
N MET A 152 5.36 5.26 -7.93
CA MET A 152 5.58 5.16 -6.50
C MET A 152 6.52 6.26 -6.04
N THR A 153 6.12 7.05 -5.04
CA THR A 153 6.92 8.14 -4.49
C THR A 153 7.05 7.99 -2.98
N SER A 154 8.28 8.10 -2.45
CA SER A 154 8.54 7.96 -1.02
C SER A 154 9.74 8.79 -0.57
N ALA A 155 9.64 9.42 0.61
CA ALA A 155 10.78 9.99 1.32
C ALA A 155 11.41 9.02 2.34
N VAL A 156 10.65 8.00 2.75
CA VAL A 156 11.00 7.07 3.84
C VAL A 156 11.65 5.79 3.31
N LEU A 157 11.06 5.18 2.29
CA LEU A 157 11.52 3.90 1.76
C LEU A 157 12.82 4.06 0.98
N THR A 158 13.68 3.05 1.05
CA THR A 158 14.86 2.94 0.18
C THR A 158 14.48 2.46 -1.22
N GLU A 159 15.41 2.55 -2.17
CA GLU A 159 15.23 1.97 -3.51
C GLU A 159 14.84 0.48 -3.45
N GLU A 160 15.55 -0.30 -2.64
CA GLU A 160 15.31 -1.74 -2.50
C GLU A 160 13.91 -2.04 -1.94
N GLN A 161 13.47 -1.27 -0.94
CA GLN A 161 12.12 -1.42 -0.37
C GLN A 161 11.03 -1.09 -1.40
N MET A 162 11.19 -0.01 -2.17
CA MET A 162 10.25 0.34 -3.24
C MET A 162 10.20 -0.71 -4.34
N LEU A 163 11.36 -1.24 -4.76
CA LEU A 163 11.43 -2.32 -5.75
C LEU A 163 10.80 -3.61 -5.23
N LYS A 164 11.02 -3.95 -3.96
CA LYS A 164 10.40 -5.11 -3.32
C LYS A 164 8.88 -4.96 -3.29
N LEU A 165 8.39 -3.77 -2.96
CA LEU A 165 6.97 -3.47 -2.94
C LEU A 165 6.35 -3.53 -4.34
N ALA A 166 6.99 -2.89 -5.33
CA ALA A 166 6.54 -2.89 -6.71
C ALA A 166 6.51 -4.30 -7.34
N ARG A 167 7.42 -5.20 -6.95
CA ARG A 167 7.40 -6.59 -7.43
C ARG A 167 6.31 -7.45 -6.78
N LYS A 168 5.73 -6.95 -5.68
CA LYS A 168 4.63 -7.57 -4.95
C LYS A 168 3.30 -6.88 -5.26
N THR A 169 3.18 -6.18 -6.39
CA THR A 169 1.87 -5.70 -6.84
C THR A 169 1.10 -6.81 -7.51
N ILE A 170 -0.20 -6.85 -7.26
CA ILE A 170 -1.17 -7.60 -8.06
C ILE A 170 -1.99 -6.59 -8.87
N LEU A 171 -2.39 -6.98 -10.07
CA LEU A 171 -3.34 -6.19 -10.87
C LEU A 171 -4.76 -6.61 -10.51
N TYR A 172 -5.62 -5.61 -10.35
CA TYR A 172 -7.05 -5.77 -10.22
C TYR A 172 -7.74 -5.15 -11.44
N ASP A 173 -8.44 -5.97 -12.20
CA ASP A 173 -9.26 -5.55 -13.33
C ASP A 173 -10.69 -5.31 -12.81
N GLY A 174 -11.19 -4.08 -12.98
CA GLY A 174 -12.56 -3.68 -12.62
C GLY A 174 -13.62 -4.24 -13.56
#